data_AF-A0A2H3JAN8-F1
#
_entry.id   AF-A0A2H3JAN8-F1
#
_cell.length_a   1.000
_cell.length_b   1.000
_cell.length_c   1.000
_cell.angle_alpha   90.00
_cell.angle_beta   90.00
_cell.angle_gamma   90.00
#
_symmetry.space_group_name_H-M   'P 1'
#
loop_
_entity.id
_entity.type
_entity.pdbx_description
1 polymer ?
#
loop_
_entity_poly.entity_id
_entity_poly.type
_entity_poly.pdbx_seq_one_letter_code
_entity_poly.pdbx_strand_id
1 'polypeptide(L)'
;MPSTSTLNNDEKSKVKAAIPTASNKIHTAALARIYYAHPQPSEWSYAGLQGALALVHDKSKNSLFMRMVDLAGTRGVIWQHELYEGFEYFQDRPFFHSFAGDKCMIGVVFADEGEAKTFHKKVTTTKPGTEKPKASSSKKKTAKRGKIDKSMISGPTSGSFKHVAHMGYDSNSGFTSSNVDPSWSAFLKELEGRGISQDMLQENMEFIKDFVRDAQKAPPAPAAPASGGKKRPPPPPASRRHGHQDSVSAPTPPPAPPAP
;
A
#
# COMPACT_ATOMS: atom_id res chain seq x y z
N MET A 1 -5.81 -14.00 20.60
CA MET A 1 -7.26 -14.31 20.56
C MET A 1 -7.63 -14.61 19.11
N PRO A 2 -8.26 -15.75 18.79
CA PRO A 2 -8.74 -16.00 17.44
C PRO A 2 -9.77 -14.92 17.06
N SER A 3 -9.63 -14.31 15.89
CA SER A 3 -10.54 -13.28 15.39
C SER A 3 -11.90 -13.90 15.10
N THR A 4 -12.82 -13.81 16.06
CA THR A 4 -14.22 -14.16 15.88
C THR A 4 -14.83 -13.09 14.99
N SER A 5 -15.38 -13.48 13.83
CA SER A 5 -16.05 -12.50 12.96
C SER A 5 -17.28 -11.92 13.67
N THR A 6 -17.50 -10.62 13.51
CA THR A 6 -18.65 -9.91 14.09
C THR A 6 -19.97 -10.31 13.43
N LEU A 7 -19.91 -10.83 12.19
CA LEU A 7 -21.08 -11.30 11.46
C LEU A 7 -21.53 -12.69 11.91
N ASN A 8 -22.80 -12.81 12.29
CA ASN A 8 -23.44 -14.09 12.58
C ASN A 8 -23.81 -14.87 11.29
N ASN A 9 -24.35 -16.08 11.44
CA ASN A 9 -24.65 -16.95 10.28
C ASN A 9 -25.77 -16.40 9.39
N ASP A 10 -26.78 -15.75 9.98
CA ASP A 10 -27.91 -15.18 9.24
C ASP A 10 -27.46 -13.96 8.45
N GLU A 11 -26.66 -13.09 9.07
CA GLU A 11 -26.03 -11.93 8.41
C GLU A 11 -25.11 -12.36 7.27
N LYS A 12 -24.28 -13.38 7.48
CA LYS A 12 -23.46 -13.97 6.40
C LYS A 12 -24.31 -14.50 5.26
N SER A 13 -25.49 -15.04 5.55
CA SER A 13 -26.43 -15.53 4.55
C SER A 13 -27.05 -14.38 3.76
N LYS A 14 -27.42 -13.27 4.43
CA LYS A 14 -27.88 -12.03 3.77
C LYS A 14 -26.81 -11.45 2.84
N VAL A 15 -25.54 -11.39 3.26
CA VAL A 15 -24.44 -10.90 2.41
C VAL A 15 -24.28 -11.77 1.17
N LYS A 16 -24.31 -13.11 1.31
CA LYS A 16 -24.18 -14.03 0.17
C LYS A 16 -25.38 -13.96 -0.77
N ALA A 17 -26.58 -13.72 -0.26
CA ALA A 17 -27.77 -13.52 -1.08
C ALA A 17 -27.70 -12.20 -1.87
N ALA A 18 -27.22 -11.13 -1.25
CA ALA A 18 -27.08 -9.82 -1.88
C ALA A 18 -25.90 -9.72 -2.86
N ILE A 19 -24.85 -10.55 -2.67
CA ILE A 19 -23.64 -10.56 -3.49
C ILE A 19 -23.44 -11.97 -4.07
N PRO A 20 -24.02 -12.28 -5.25
CA PRO A 20 -23.97 -13.61 -5.83
C PRO A 20 -22.54 -14.07 -6.12
N THR A 21 -22.14 -15.21 -5.55
CA THR A 21 -20.77 -15.75 -5.65
C THR A 21 -20.41 -16.36 -7.00
N ALA A 22 -21.41 -16.52 -7.89
CA ALA A 22 -21.18 -16.98 -9.26
C ALA A 22 -20.28 -15.97 -10.01
N SER A 23 -20.67 -14.70 -10.03
CA SER A 23 -19.94 -13.60 -10.66
C SER A 23 -19.00 -12.86 -9.71
N ASN A 24 -19.13 -13.03 -8.40
CA ASN A 24 -18.36 -12.28 -7.42
C ASN A 24 -17.50 -13.17 -6.51
N LYS A 25 -16.38 -12.65 -6.03
CA LYS A 25 -15.56 -13.26 -4.98
C LYS A 25 -15.45 -12.29 -3.80
N ILE A 26 -16.01 -12.67 -2.66
CA ILE A 26 -15.91 -11.90 -1.42
C ILE A 26 -14.56 -12.22 -0.75
N HIS A 27 -13.71 -11.21 -0.57
CA HIS A 27 -12.39 -11.35 0.07
C HIS A 27 -12.48 -11.26 1.59
N THR A 28 -13.34 -10.39 2.09
CA THR A 28 -13.64 -10.17 3.50
C THR A 28 -14.95 -9.38 3.62
N ALA A 29 -15.62 -9.50 4.76
CA ALA A 29 -16.80 -8.71 5.11
C ALA A 29 -16.80 -8.45 6.61
N ALA A 30 -17.22 -7.26 7.01
CA ALA A 30 -17.22 -6.80 8.40
C ALA A 30 -18.39 -5.83 8.65
N LEU A 31 -18.85 -5.72 9.90
CA LEU A 31 -19.83 -4.69 10.27
C LEU A 31 -19.20 -3.30 10.23
N ALA A 32 -19.84 -2.38 9.52
CA ALA A 32 -19.35 -1.01 9.37
C ALA A 32 -20.44 0.03 9.13
N ARG A 33 -20.05 1.30 9.28
CA ARG A 33 -20.82 2.52 9.00
C ARG A 33 -20.07 3.43 8.04
N ILE A 34 -20.78 4.10 7.14
CA ILE A 34 -20.20 5.10 6.21
C ILE A 34 -20.40 6.51 6.74
N TYR A 35 -19.35 7.31 6.64
CA TYR A 35 -19.32 8.74 6.91
C TYR A 35 -18.80 9.48 5.68
N TYR A 36 -19.24 10.73 5.51
CA TYR A 36 -18.75 11.63 4.47
C TYR A 36 -18.20 12.91 5.10
N ALA A 37 -17.11 13.44 4.54
CA ALA A 37 -16.63 14.78 4.86
C ALA A 37 -17.42 15.84 4.07
N HIS A 38 -18.74 15.85 4.24
CA HIS A 38 -19.68 16.73 3.55
C HIS A 38 -20.91 16.96 4.45
N PRO A 39 -21.49 18.17 4.52
CA PRO A 39 -21.18 19.36 3.71
C PRO A 39 -19.90 20.09 4.09
N GLN A 40 -19.40 19.90 5.31
CA GLN A 40 -18.18 20.56 5.78
C GLN A 40 -16.95 19.64 5.55
N PRO A 41 -15.95 20.02 4.74
CA PRO A 41 -14.80 19.15 4.46
C PRO A 41 -13.92 18.83 5.67
N SER A 42 -14.01 19.63 6.73
CA SER A 42 -13.27 19.45 7.98
C SER A 42 -13.99 18.59 9.02
N GLU A 43 -15.18 18.08 8.73
CA GLU A 43 -16.00 17.32 9.68
C GLU A 43 -16.61 16.07 9.04
N TRP A 44 -16.63 14.98 9.81
CA TRP A 44 -17.23 13.71 9.39
C TRP A 44 -18.71 13.65 9.76
N SER A 45 -19.59 13.54 8.77
CA SER A 45 -21.03 13.37 8.96
C SER A 45 -21.46 11.94 8.66
N TYR A 46 -22.26 11.34 9.55
CA TYR A 46 -22.77 9.98 9.33
C TYR A 46 -23.73 9.96 8.13
N ALA A 47 -23.49 9.06 7.18
CA ALA A 47 -24.28 8.97 5.96
C ALA A 47 -25.65 8.29 6.13
N GLY A 48 -25.97 7.77 7.32
CA GLY A 48 -27.15 6.93 7.53
C GLY A 48 -27.02 5.51 6.94
N LEU A 49 -25.82 5.14 6.48
CA LEU A 49 -25.53 3.86 5.84
C LEU A 49 -24.72 2.98 6.79
N GLN A 50 -25.30 1.84 7.16
CA GLN A 50 -24.67 0.83 7.99
C GLN A 50 -25.08 -0.59 7.59
N GLY A 51 -24.20 -1.55 7.84
CA GLY A 51 -24.44 -2.95 7.56
C GLY A 51 -23.15 -3.74 7.41
N ALA A 52 -23.17 -4.80 6.62
CA ALA A 52 -21.98 -5.56 6.29
C ALA A 52 -21.27 -4.92 5.09
N LEU A 53 -20.09 -4.35 5.32
CA LEU A 53 -19.21 -3.88 4.26
C LEU A 53 -18.34 -5.05 3.78
N ALA A 54 -18.45 -5.38 2.49
CA ALA A 54 -17.71 -6.47 1.85
C ALA A 54 -16.73 -5.92 0.81
N LEU A 55 -15.50 -6.43 0.82
CA LEU A 55 -14.57 -6.27 -0.31
C LEU A 55 -14.81 -7.40 -1.31
N VAL A 56 -15.15 -7.03 -2.54
CA VAL A 56 -15.64 -7.93 -3.57
C VAL A 56 -14.81 -7.76 -4.83
N HIS A 57 -14.35 -8.88 -5.40
CA HIS A 57 -13.83 -8.91 -6.77
C HIS A 57 -14.96 -9.36 -7.69
N ASP A 58 -15.37 -8.46 -8.58
CA ASP A 58 -16.31 -8.77 -9.65
C ASP A 58 -15.54 -9.44 -10.78
N LYS A 59 -15.77 -10.74 -10.99
CA LYS A 59 -15.04 -11.54 -11.99
C LYS A 59 -15.40 -11.13 -13.41
N SER A 60 -16.60 -10.58 -13.62
CA SER A 60 -17.07 -10.20 -14.96
C SER A 60 -16.40 -8.93 -15.44
N LYS A 61 -16.18 -7.98 -14.53
CA LYS A 61 -15.52 -6.69 -14.80
C LYS A 61 -14.02 -6.71 -14.51
N ASN A 62 -13.55 -7.76 -13.84
CA ASN A 62 -12.21 -7.85 -13.28
C ASN A 62 -11.83 -6.64 -12.41
N SER A 63 -12.80 -6.08 -11.69
CA SER A 63 -12.59 -4.92 -10.82
C SER A 63 -13.02 -5.18 -9.38
N LEU A 64 -12.45 -4.40 -8.46
CA LEU A 64 -12.68 -4.51 -7.03
C LEU A 64 -13.71 -3.48 -6.59
N PHE A 65 -14.64 -3.90 -5.74
CA PHE A 65 -15.66 -3.04 -5.16
C PHE A 65 -15.69 -3.22 -3.65
N MET A 66 -15.90 -2.14 -2.93
CA MET A 66 -16.49 -2.19 -1.59
C MET A 66 -18.01 -2.11 -1.75
N ARG A 67 -18.76 -3.06 -1.18
CA ARG A 67 -20.23 -3.09 -1.21
C ARG A 67 -20.78 -3.24 0.19
N MET A 68 -21.69 -2.35 0.60
CA MET A 68 -22.39 -2.44 1.87
C MET A 68 -23.75 -3.10 1.69
N VAL A 69 -24.00 -4.16 2.45
CA VAL A 69 -25.27 -4.88 2.48
C VAL A 69 -26.06 -4.48 3.72
N ASP A 70 -27.34 -4.14 3.52
CA ASP A 70 -28.28 -3.89 4.60
C ASP A 70 -28.57 -5.18 5.38
N LEU A 71 -28.23 -5.18 6.67
CA LEU A 71 -28.49 -6.31 7.56
C LEU A 71 -29.78 -6.16 8.36
N ALA A 72 -30.27 -4.94 8.56
CA ALA A 72 -31.50 -4.67 9.30
C ALA A 72 -32.73 -4.95 8.43
N GLY A 73 -32.65 -4.62 7.14
CA GLY A 73 -33.73 -4.83 6.17
C GLY A 73 -33.49 -5.97 5.18
N THR A 74 -34.12 -5.81 4.01
CA THR A 74 -34.05 -6.70 2.84
C THR A 74 -33.57 -5.99 1.58
N ARG A 75 -33.05 -4.75 1.71
CA ARG A 75 -32.66 -3.89 0.58
C ARG A 75 -31.45 -4.39 -0.22
N GLY A 76 -30.77 -5.44 0.25
CA GLY A 76 -29.58 -5.97 -0.41
C GLY A 76 -28.42 -4.98 -0.31
N VAL A 77 -27.74 -4.70 -1.43
CA VAL A 77 -26.63 -3.74 -1.48
C VAL A 77 -27.16 -2.31 -1.47
N ILE A 78 -26.80 -1.53 -0.45
CA ILE A 78 -27.26 -0.15 -0.24
C ILE A 78 -26.20 0.92 -0.52
N TRP A 79 -24.94 0.51 -0.66
CA TRP A 79 -23.84 1.40 -1.00
C TRP A 79 -22.74 0.62 -1.71
N GLN A 80 -22.05 1.26 -2.66
CA GLN A 80 -20.91 0.68 -3.33
C GLN A 80 -19.88 1.74 -3.74
N HIS A 81 -18.62 1.34 -3.79
CA HIS A 81 -17.53 2.13 -4.32
C HIS A 81 -16.53 1.24 -5.06
N GLU A 82 -16.10 1.66 -6.25
CA GLU A 82 -15.11 0.95 -7.07
C GLU A 82 -13.69 1.33 -6.64
N LEU A 83 -12.79 0.35 -6.58
CA LEU A 83 -11.38 0.56 -6.26
C LEU A 83 -10.61 0.68 -7.58
N TYR A 84 -10.18 1.90 -7.87
CA TYR A 84 -9.38 2.22 -9.06
C TYR A 84 -7.90 1.83 -8.89
N GLU A 85 -7.14 1.90 -9.98
CA GLU A 85 -5.70 1.68 -9.91
C GLU A 85 -5.00 2.79 -9.11
N GLY A 86 -4.11 2.43 -8.20
CA GLY A 86 -3.48 3.40 -7.31
C GLY A 86 -4.40 3.90 -6.19
N PHE A 87 -5.50 3.19 -5.91
CA PHE A 87 -6.41 3.52 -4.81
C PHE A 87 -5.67 3.66 -3.47
N GLU A 88 -5.70 4.86 -2.91
CA GLU A 88 -5.14 5.17 -1.61
C GLU A 88 -6.15 4.90 -0.51
N TYR A 89 -5.77 4.09 0.47
CA TYR A 89 -6.61 3.68 1.57
C TYR A 89 -5.88 3.91 2.88
N PHE A 90 -6.42 4.78 3.73
CA PHE A 90 -5.77 5.24 4.94
C PHE A 90 -6.41 4.60 6.17
N GLN A 91 -5.59 4.03 7.05
CA GLN A 91 -6.00 3.59 8.39
C GLN A 91 -5.70 4.70 9.40
N ASP A 92 -6.55 5.70 9.48
CA ASP A 92 -6.37 6.85 10.39
C ASP A 92 -6.47 6.45 11.87
N ARG A 93 -7.31 5.46 12.18
CA ARG A 93 -7.45 4.82 13.50
C ARG A 93 -7.62 3.30 13.34
N PRO A 94 -7.42 2.51 14.42
CA PRO A 94 -7.65 1.06 14.38
C PRO A 94 -9.02 0.62 13.86
N PHE A 95 -10.07 1.42 14.08
CA PHE A 95 -11.45 1.14 13.64
C PHE A 95 -11.96 2.13 12.58
N PHE A 96 -11.21 3.18 12.24
CA PHE A 96 -11.64 4.23 11.32
C PHE A 96 -10.66 4.35 10.16
N HIS A 97 -11.16 4.07 8.96
CA HIS A 97 -10.39 4.19 7.73
C HIS A 97 -10.99 5.25 6.83
N SER A 98 -10.17 5.88 5.99
CA SER A 98 -10.62 6.89 5.06
C SER A 98 -10.01 6.70 3.66
N PHE A 99 -10.68 7.23 2.65
CA PHE A 99 -10.23 7.26 1.27
C PHE A 99 -10.97 8.35 0.49
N ALA A 100 -10.41 8.75 -0.65
CA ALA A 100 -11.01 9.73 -1.52
C ALA A 100 -12.19 9.13 -2.31
N GLY A 101 -13.37 9.77 -2.21
CA GLY A 101 -14.47 9.57 -3.14
C GLY A 101 -14.53 10.70 -4.17
N ASP A 102 -15.47 10.61 -5.12
CA ASP A 102 -15.56 11.54 -6.27
C ASP A 102 -15.79 13.00 -5.88
N LYS A 103 -16.48 13.24 -4.75
CA LYS A 103 -16.91 14.58 -4.32
C LYS A 103 -16.36 14.99 -2.95
N CYS A 104 -16.04 14.02 -2.10
CA CYS A 104 -15.59 14.26 -0.73
C CYS A 104 -14.84 13.02 -0.21
N MET A 105 -14.15 13.19 0.92
CA MET A 105 -13.56 12.07 1.63
C MET A 105 -14.65 11.17 2.21
N ILE A 106 -14.42 9.86 2.11
CA ILE A 106 -15.30 8.83 2.64
C ILE A 106 -14.60 8.18 3.83
N GLY A 107 -15.32 8.06 4.94
CA GLY A 107 -14.87 7.42 6.17
C GLY A 107 -15.65 6.14 6.42
N VAL A 108 -14.96 5.11 6.88
CA VAL A 108 -15.55 3.84 7.27
C VAL A 108 -15.20 3.56 8.70
N VAL A 109 -16.22 3.45 9.55
CA VAL A 109 -16.09 3.02 10.94
C VAL A 109 -16.47 1.54 11.02
N PHE A 110 -15.53 0.69 11.46
CA PHE A 110 -15.76 -0.74 11.69
C PHE A 110 -16.20 -0.99 13.14
N ALA A 111 -17.00 -2.04 13.34
CA ALA A 111 -17.43 -2.45 14.68
C ALA A 111 -16.32 -3.14 15.51
N ASP A 112 -15.32 -3.73 14.84
CA ASP A 112 -14.19 -4.44 15.44
C ASP A 112 -12.86 -4.04 14.77
N GLU A 113 -11.84 -3.77 15.58
CA GLU A 113 -10.51 -3.35 15.11
C GLU A 113 -9.75 -4.48 14.39
N GLY A 114 -9.97 -5.73 14.77
CA GLY A 114 -9.35 -6.89 14.14
C GLY A 114 -9.89 -7.12 12.72
N GLU A 115 -11.20 -6.98 12.54
CA GLU A 115 -11.83 -6.99 11.22
C GLU A 115 -11.42 -5.77 10.38
N ALA A 116 -11.35 -4.57 10.97
CA ALA A 116 -10.83 -3.39 10.30
C ALA A 116 -9.42 -3.63 9.77
N LYS A 117 -8.48 -4.05 10.62
CA LYS A 117 -7.10 -4.38 10.22
C LYS A 117 -7.06 -5.42 9.10
N THR A 118 -7.92 -6.44 9.17
CA THR A 118 -8.04 -7.45 8.11
C THR A 118 -8.54 -6.82 6.80
N PHE A 119 -9.52 -5.93 6.88
CA PHE A 119 -10.06 -5.20 5.73
C PHE A 119 -8.99 -4.33 5.06
N HIS A 120 -8.25 -3.52 5.84
CA HIS A 120 -7.15 -2.70 5.35
C HIS A 120 -6.08 -3.53 4.62
N LYS A 121 -5.67 -4.65 5.23
CA LYS A 121 -4.72 -5.57 4.58
C LYS A 121 -5.28 -6.14 3.27
N LYS A 122 -6.56 -6.47 3.21
CA LYS A 122 -7.18 -7.00 1.98
C LYS A 122 -7.27 -5.95 0.89
N VAL A 123 -7.64 -4.71 1.21
CA VAL A 123 -7.71 -3.61 0.25
C VAL A 123 -6.33 -3.32 -0.35
N THR A 124 -5.31 -3.16 0.49
CA THR A 124 -3.95 -2.80 0.05
C THR A 124 -3.21 -3.94 -0.68
N THR A 125 -3.49 -5.21 -0.34
CA THR A 125 -2.82 -6.37 -0.97
C THR A 125 -3.53 -6.84 -2.24
N THR A 126 -4.84 -6.58 -2.37
CA THR A 126 -5.61 -7.04 -3.53
C THR A 126 -5.49 -5.99 -4.62
N LYS A 127 -4.62 -6.23 -5.60
CA LYS A 127 -4.49 -5.37 -6.77
C LYS A 127 -5.62 -5.67 -7.77
N PRO A 128 -6.30 -4.65 -8.32
CA PRO A 128 -7.17 -4.85 -9.47
C PRO A 128 -6.33 -5.31 -10.68
N GLY A 129 -6.82 -6.27 -11.47
CA GLY A 129 -6.20 -6.64 -12.75
C GLY A 129 -5.02 -7.62 -12.75
N THR A 130 -4.46 -8.04 -11.60
CA THR A 130 -3.41 -9.09 -11.59
C THR A 130 -3.96 -10.44 -11.15
N GLU A 131 -4.61 -11.14 -12.09
CA GLU A 131 -4.72 -12.59 -12.00
C GLU A 131 -3.34 -13.23 -12.22
N LYS A 132 -2.51 -13.22 -11.17
CA LYS A 132 -1.46 -14.24 -11.04
C LYS A 132 -2.19 -15.55 -10.71
N PRO A 133 -2.01 -16.64 -11.48
CA PRO A 133 -2.63 -17.92 -11.17
C PRO A 133 -2.16 -18.37 -9.79
N LYS A 134 -3.04 -18.31 -8.77
CA LYS A 134 -2.76 -18.93 -7.48
C LYS A 134 -2.94 -20.43 -7.63
N ALA A 135 -1.82 -21.13 -7.65
CA ALA A 135 -1.73 -22.53 -7.24
C ALA A 135 -2.58 -22.73 -5.97
N SER A 136 -3.59 -23.58 -6.09
CA SER A 136 -4.55 -23.88 -5.05
C SER A 136 -3.86 -24.59 -3.89
N SER A 137 -3.62 -23.90 -2.78
CA SER A 137 -3.40 -24.54 -1.48
C SER A 137 -4.74 -25.02 -0.91
N SER A 138 -5.31 -26.03 -1.56
CA SER A 138 -6.46 -26.77 -1.06
C SER A 138 -6.02 -27.64 0.12
N LYS A 139 -6.30 -27.18 1.35
CA LYS A 139 -6.46 -28.05 2.53
C LYS A 139 -7.63 -29.00 2.25
N LYS A 140 -7.34 -30.21 1.77
CA LYS A 140 -8.33 -31.29 1.64
C LYS A 140 -8.37 -32.07 2.94
N LYS A 141 -9.55 -32.07 3.58
CA LYS A 141 -9.89 -32.97 4.68
C LYS A 141 -9.75 -34.42 4.21
N THR A 142 -9.22 -35.23 5.12
CA THR A 142 -9.02 -36.67 5.03
C THR A 142 -10.33 -37.43 4.80
N ALA A 143 -10.40 -38.14 3.67
CA ALA A 143 -11.29 -39.28 3.48
C ALA A 143 -10.49 -40.41 2.82
N LYS A 144 -10.54 -41.58 3.46
CA LYS A 144 -9.80 -42.81 3.13
C LYS A 144 -9.89 -43.19 1.64
N ARG A 145 -8.74 -43.41 0.98
CA ARG A 145 -8.56 -44.47 -0.04
C ARG A 145 -7.10 -44.59 -0.52
N GLY A 146 -6.57 -45.81 -0.47
CA GLY A 146 -5.43 -46.29 -1.26
C GLY A 146 -4.04 -46.01 -0.71
N LYS A 147 -3.32 -47.06 -0.30
CA LYS A 147 -1.88 -47.02 -0.02
C LYS A 147 -1.13 -46.59 -1.29
N ILE A 148 -0.47 -45.43 -1.26
CA ILE A 148 0.52 -45.03 -2.25
C ILE A 148 1.84 -45.68 -1.83
N ASP A 149 2.38 -46.55 -2.68
CA ASP A 149 3.66 -47.21 -2.46
C ASP A 149 4.83 -46.26 -2.79
N LYS A 150 5.91 -46.33 -2.00
CA LYS A 150 7.09 -45.43 -2.07
C LYS A 150 7.85 -45.55 -3.39
N SER A 151 7.54 -46.54 -4.21
CA SER A 151 8.09 -46.74 -5.55
C SER A 151 7.45 -45.85 -6.65
N MET A 152 6.33 -45.16 -6.37
CA MET A 152 5.63 -44.32 -7.36
C MET A 152 5.95 -42.82 -7.29
N ILE A 153 6.78 -42.37 -6.33
CA ILE A 153 7.26 -41.00 -6.26
C ILE A 153 8.68 -40.97 -6.81
N SER A 154 8.83 -40.67 -8.10
CA SER A 154 10.15 -40.35 -8.65
C SER A 154 10.69 -39.08 -7.97
N GLY A 155 11.98 -39.08 -7.60
CA GLY A 155 12.63 -37.91 -7.01
C GLY A 155 12.55 -36.68 -7.92
N PRO A 156 12.66 -35.47 -7.35
CA PRO A 156 12.69 -34.23 -8.14
C PRO A 156 13.78 -34.31 -9.22
N THR A 157 13.50 -33.74 -10.40
CA THR A 157 14.48 -33.66 -11.49
C THR A 157 15.75 -32.99 -10.97
N SER A 158 16.88 -33.71 -10.99
CA SER A 158 18.19 -33.20 -10.59
C SER A 158 18.46 -31.90 -11.35
N GLY A 159 18.64 -30.79 -10.62
CA GLY A 159 18.90 -29.46 -11.18
C GLY A 159 17.70 -28.51 -11.25
N SER A 160 16.47 -28.93 -10.87
CA SER A 160 15.30 -28.03 -10.83
C SER A 160 15.18 -27.18 -9.55
N PHE A 161 16.04 -27.42 -8.56
CA PHE A 161 16.03 -26.67 -7.30
C PHE A 161 16.83 -25.37 -7.43
N LYS A 162 16.11 -24.27 -7.72
CA LYS A 162 16.69 -22.92 -7.67
C LYS A 162 16.77 -22.47 -6.22
N HIS A 163 17.98 -22.38 -5.68
CA HIS A 163 18.21 -21.81 -4.36
C HIS A 163 17.82 -20.32 -4.41
N VAL A 164 16.86 -19.92 -3.57
CA VAL A 164 16.53 -18.51 -3.38
C VAL A 164 17.74 -17.84 -2.72
N ALA A 165 18.19 -16.71 -3.27
CA ALA A 165 19.29 -15.93 -2.71
C ALA A 165 18.99 -15.55 -1.26
N HIS A 166 19.80 -16.04 -0.33
CA HIS A 166 19.68 -15.74 1.09
C HIS A 166 20.87 -14.87 1.49
N MET A 167 20.56 -13.63 1.90
CA MET A 167 21.50 -12.70 2.54
C MET A 167 21.13 -12.64 4.00
N GLY A 168 22.05 -13.02 4.87
CA GLY A 168 21.84 -13.00 6.31
C GLY A 168 23.13 -12.69 7.04
N TYR A 169 22.99 -12.14 8.23
CA TYR A 169 24.10 -11.88 9.13
C TYR A 169 24.22 -13.02 10.14
N ASP A 170 25.43 -13.52 10.32
CA ASP A 170 25.80 -14.45 11.38
C ASP A 170 26.85 -13.77 12.27
N SER A 171 26.66 -13.84 13.59
CA SER A 171 27.47 -13.13 14.58
C SER A 171 28.94 -13.59 14.61
N ASN A 172 29.24 -14.74 14.01
CA ASN A 172 30.58 -15.31 13.95
C ASN A 172 31.28 -15.13 12.59
N SER A 173 30.52 -14.88 11.50
CA SER A 173 31.04 -14.85 10.12
C SER A 173 30.67 -13.58 9.33
N GLY A 174 29.89 -12.67 9.92
CA GLY A 174 29.50 -11.41 9.30
C GLY A 174 28.42 -11.59 8.23
N PHE A 175 28.48 -10.79 7.17
CA PHE A 175 27.49 -10.82 6.10
C PHE A 175 27.70 -12.05 5.20
N THR A 176 26.77 -13.00 5.26
CA THR A 176 26.77 -14.18 4.39
C THR A 176 25.76 -14.00 3.27
N SER A 177 26.24 -13.98 2.03
CA SER A 177 25.40 -13.89 0.83
C SER A 177 25.56 -15.16 0.02
N SER A 178 24.61 -16.09 0.17
CA SER A 178 24.58 -17.30 -0.64
C SER A 178 23.79 -17.05 -1.92
N ASN A 179 24.42 -17.30 -3.08
CA ASN A 179 23.87 -17.06 -4.42
C ASN A 179 23.53 -15.60 -4.76
N VAL A 180 24.24 -14.63 -4.17
CA VAL A 180 24.23 -13.23 -4.61
C VAL A 180 25.53 -12.96 -5.36
N ASP A 181 25.44 -12.27 -6.49
CA ASP A 181 26.58 -11.91 -7.33
C ASP A 181 27.66 -11.20 -6.49
N PRO A 182 28.95 -11.62 -6.55
CA PRO A 182 30.05 -11.03 -5.78
C PRO A 182 30.20 -9.50 -5.91
N SER A 183 29.65 -8.88 -6.95
CA SER A 183 29.60 -7.42 -7.10
C SER A 183 28.77 -6.71 -6.01
N TRP A 184 27.83 -7.42 -5.37
CA TRP A 184 26.99 -6.85 -4.30
C TRP A 184 27.74 -6.63 -2.99
N SER A 185 28.67 -7.50 -2.64
CA SER A 185 29.45 -7.32 -1.40
C SER A 185 30.38 -6.10 -1.49
N ALA A 186 30.93 -5.85 -2.69
CA ALA A 186 31.71 -4.66 -2.97
C ALA A 186 30.87 -3.38 -2.87
N PHE A 187 29.64 -3.41 -3.40
CA PHE A 187 28.70 -2.29 -3.34
C PHE A 187 28.28 -1.95 -1.90
N LEU A 188 27.94 -2.95 -1.09
CA LEU A 188 27.56 -2.72 0.31
C LEU A 188 28.73 -2.15 1.14
N LYS A 189 29.96 -2.60 0.85
CA LYS A 189 31.18 -2.06 1.47
C LYS A 189 31.47 -0.62 1.03
N GLU A 190 31.11 -0.24 -0.19
CA GLU A 190 31.19 1.15 -0.64
C GLU A 190 30.17 2.05 0.08
N LEU A 191 28.94 1.56 0.28
CA LEU A 191 27.90 2.31 1.03
C LEU A 191 28.29 2.54 2.48
N GLU A 192 28.90 1.54 3.11
CA GLU A 192 29.51 1.67 4.45
C GLU A 192 30.62 2.73 4.46
N GLY A 193 31.51 2.71 3.46
CA GLY A 193 32.56 3.72 3.31
C GLY A 193 32.06 5.15 3.09
N ARG A 194 30.81 5.32 2.63
CA ARG A 194 30.13 6.62 2.48
C ARG A 194 29.31 7.02 3.70
N GLY A 195 29.37 6.26 4.80
CA GLY A 195 28.75 6.60 6.08
C GLY A 195 27.32 6.10 6.27
N ILE A 196 26.85 5.17 5.44
CA ILE A 196 25.57 4.49 5.66
C ILE A 196 25.82 3.37 6.68
N SER A 197 25.16 3.47 7.85
CA SER A 197 25.32 2.48 8.91
C SER A 197 24.73 1.13 8.52
N GLN A 198 25.36 0.05 9.02
CA GLN A 198 24.98 -1.33 8.71
C GLN A 198 23.54 -1.66 9.11
N ASP A 199 23.04 -1.09 10.21
CA ASP A 199 21.65 -1.27 10.66
C ASP A 199 20.66 -0.70 9.65
N MET A 200 20.96 0.48 9.08
CA MET A 200 20.14 1.10 8.04
C MET A 200 20.13 0.27 6.76
N LEU A 201 21.26 -0.36 6.43
CA LEU A 201 21.41 -1.22 5.27
C LEU A 201 20.59 -2.51 5.40
N GLN A 202 20.50 -3.05 6.62
CA GLN A 202 19.70 -4.24 6.93
C GLN A 202 18.20 -3.94 6.85
N GLU A 203 17.74 -2.85 7.45
CA GLU A 203 16.32 -2.45 7.42
C GLU A 203 15.83 -2.12 6.01
N ASN A 204 16.71 -1.57 5.16
CA ASN A 204 16.36 -1.14 3.81
C ASN A 204 16.87 -2.10 2.73
N MET A 205 17.28 -3.32 3.09
CA MET A 205 17.88 -4.29 2.18
C MET A 205 16.96 -4.63 0.99
N GLU A 206 15.65 -4.72 1.22
CA GLU A 206 14.67 -5.01 0.15
C GLU A 206 14.59 -3.85 -0.86
N PHE A 207 14.65 -2.61 -0.38
CA PHE A 207 14.68 -1.43 -1.24
C PHE A 207 15.95 -1.37 -2.09
N ILE A 208 17.12 -1.64 -1.49
CA ILE A 208 18.41 -1.62 -2.19
C ILE A 208 18.44 -2.72 -3.27
N LYS A 209 17.88 -3.91 -2.98
CA LYS A 209 17.71 -5.01 -3.94
C LYS A 209 16.91 -4.59 -5.16
N ASP A 210 15.77 -3.94 -4.96
CA ASP A 210 14.93 -3.49 -6.05
C ASP A 210 15.57 -2.33 -6.84
N PHE A 211 16.21 -1.37 -6.16
CA PHE A 211 16.90 -0.24 -6.80
C PHE A 211 18.04 -0.68 -7.74
N VAL A 212 18.92 -1.58 -7.29
CA VAL A 212 20.04 -2.05 -8.12
C VAL A 212 19.54 -2.95 -9.24
N ARG A 213 18.50 -3.77 -9.01
CA ARG A 213 17.91 -4.59 -10.08
C ARG A 213 17.32 -3.71 -11.18
N ASP A 214 16.66 -2.62 -10.82
CA ASP A 214 16.12 -1.66 -11.79
C ASP A 214 17.25 -0.88 -12.49
N ALA A 215 18.31 -0.50 -11.77
CA ALA A 215 19.50 0.13 -12.36
C ALA A 215 20.25 -0.80 -13.34
N GLN A 216 20.28 -2.12 -13.08
CA GLN A 216 20.86 -3.12 -13.99
C GLN A 216 19.94 -3.47 -15.17
N LYS A 217 18.63 -3.26 -15.04
CA LYS A 217 17.64 -3.49 -16.11
C LYS A 217 17.52 -2.29 -17.06
N ALA A 218 17.95 -1.10 -16.62
CA ALA A 218 18.12 0.04 -17.49
C ALA A 218 19.27 -0.22 -18.49
N PRO A 219 19.11 0.08 -19.79
CA PRO A 219 20.20 -0.05 -20.75
C PRO A 219 21.37 0.85 -20.32
N PRO A 220 22.64 0.40 -20.48
CA PRO A 220 23.78 1.22 -20.17
C PRO A 220 23.69 2.50 -21.00
N ALA A 221 23.66 3.66 -20.33
CA ALA A 221 23.89 4.92 -21.00
C ALA A 221 25.23 4.81 -21.75
N PRO A 222 25.32 5.21 -23.03
CA PRO A 222 26.55 5.10 -23.79
C PRO A 222 27.67 5.83 -23.05
N ALA A 223 28.77 5.12 -22.82
CA ALA A 223 29.98 5.68 -22.24
C ALA A 223 30.39 6.92 -23.05
N ALA A 224 30.25 8.11 -22.45
CA ALA A 224 30.79 9.32 -23.04
C ALA A 224 32.32 9.18 -23.11
N PRO A 225 32.96 9.49 -24.26
CA PRO A 225 34.40 9.42 -24.36
C PRO A 225 35.02 10.44 -23.41
N ALA A 226 36.06 9.99 -22.70
CA ALA A 226 36.91 10.84 -21.88
C ALA A 226 37.46 12.00 -22.72
N SER A 227 36.98 13.22 -22.45
CA SER A 227 37.69 14.44 -22.82
C SER A 227 37.56 15.42 -21.66
N GLY A 228 38.71 15.85 -21.15
CA GLY A 228 38.82 16.69 -19.97
C GLY A 228 38.18 18.06 -20.17
N GLY A 229 37.45 18.50 -19.15
CA GLY A 229 36.92 19.86 -19.08
C GLY A 229 36.05 20.02 -17.85
N LYS A 230 36.60 20.60 -16.78
CA LYS A 230 35.88 20.95 -15.55
C LYS A 230 34.68 21.85 -15.89
N LYS A 231 33.45 21.35 -15.79
CA LYS A 231 32.24 22.19 -15.79
C LYS A 231 31.85 22.51 -14.34
N ARG A 232 31.85 23.80 -14.00
CA ARG A 232 31.42 24.35 -12.71
C ARG A 232 29.92 24.12 -12.48
N PRO A 233 29.46 24.03 -11.21
CA PRO A 233 28.04 23.91 -10.88
C PRO A 233 27.25 25.17 -11.29
N PRO A 234 25.93 25.05 -11.52
CA PRO A 234 25.09 26.19 -11.91
C PRO A 234 24.98 27.22 -10.77
N PRO A 235 24.81 28.52 -11.07
CA PRO A 235 24.75 29.57 -10.07
C PRO A 235 23.41 29.54 -9.31
N PRO A 236 23.38 30.00 -8.04
CA PRO A 236 22.15 30.13 -7.27
C PRO A 236 21.25 31.26 -7.82
N PRO A 237 19.92 31.22 -7.57
CA PRO A 237 19.00 32.26 -8.02
C PRO A 237 19.30 33.62 -7.36
N ALA A 238 19.20 34.69 -8.14
CA ALA A 238 19.58 36.05 -7.76
C ALA A 238 18.73 36.59 -6.61
N SER A 239 19.38 37.17 -5.59
CA SER A 239 18.70 37.97 -4.58
C SER A 239 18.25 39.30 -5.20
N ARG A 240 16.95 39.60 -5.12
CA ARG A 240 16.44 40.95 -5.42
C ARG A 240 16.89 41.88 -4.29
N ARG A 241 17.91 42.69 -4.57
CA ARG A 241 18.16 43.95 -3.85
C ARG A 241 18.51 45.06 -4.85
N HIS A 242 17.57 45.97 -5.02
CA HIS A 242 17.74 47.34 -5.53
C HIS A 242 17.11 48.21 -4.44
N GLY A 243 17.67 49.32 -3.95
CA GLY A 243 18.90 50.06 -4.23
C GLY A 243 18.94 51.16 -3.16
N HIS A 244 20.13 51.54 -2.73
CA HIS A 244 20.36 52.44 -1.60
C HIS A 244 20.57 53.89 -2.11
N GLN A 245 19.98 54.86 -1.39
CA GLN A 245 20.44 56.25 -1.18
C GLN A 245 20.46 57.22 -2.40
N ASP A 246 20.14 58.52 -2.30
CA ASP A 246 20.25 59.51 -1.21
C ASP A 246 19.22 60.68 -1.34
N SER A 247 18.86 61.26 -0.18
CA SER A 247 18.67 62.69 0.20
C SER A 247 18.12 63.71 -0.83
N VAL A 248 17.19 64.65 -0.57
CA VAL A 248 16.93 65.51 0.60
C VAL A 248 15.57 66.26 0.43
N SER A 249 15.03 66.75 1.55
CA SER A 249 14.07 67.87 1.76
C SER A 249 12.61 67.52 2.09
N ALA A 250 12.23 67.82 3.34
CA ALA A 250 10.89 67.71 3.93
C ALA A 250 9.89 68.74 3.35
N PRO A 251 8.57 68.52 3.53
CA PRO A 251 7.86 69.34 4.53
C PRO A 251 6.75 68.64 5.36
N THR A 252 6.71 69.04 6.64
CA THR A 252 5.61 69.22 7.64
C THR A 252 4.61 68.10 8.02
N PRO A 253 4.32 67.94 9.33
CA PRO A 253 3.33 66.99 9.86
C PRO A 253 1.88 67.51 9.77
N PRO A 254 0.88 66.62 9.76
CA PRO A 254 -0.54 66.99 9.69
C PRO A 254 -1.06 67.55 11.02
N PRO A 255 -2.09 68.42 11.01
CA PRO A 255 -2.68 68.96 12.23
C PRO A 255 -3.54 67.93 12.97
N ALA A 256 -3.55 68.02 14.30
CA ALA A 256 -4.34 67.19 15.22
C ALA A 256 -5.85 67.47 15.12
N PRO A 257 -6.73 66.51 15.47
CA PRO A 257 -8.18 66.68 15.43
C PRO A 257 -8.65 67.58 16.60
N PRO A 258 -9.70 68.41 16.40
CA PRO A 258 -10.37 69.05 17.52
C PRO A 258 -11.37 68.09 18.20
N ALA A 259 -11.31 68.04 19.53
CA ALA A 259 -12.41 67.64 20.43
C ALA A 259 -12.87 68.91 21.17
N PRO A 260 -14.08 69.01 21.77
CA PRO A 260 -15.12 68.01 22.04
C PRO A 260 -16.39 68.14 21.19
#